data_AF-A0A946ZPC3-F1
#
_entry.id   AF-A0A946ZPC3-F1
#
_cell.length_a   1.000
_cell.length_b   1.000
_cell.length_c   1.000
_cell.angle_alpha   90.00
_cell.angle_beta   90.00
_cell.angle_gamma   90.00
#
_symmetry.space_group_name_H-M   'P 1'
#
loop_
_entity.id
_entity.type
_entity.pdbx_description
1 polymer ?
#
loop_
_entity_poly.entity_id
_entity_poly.type
_entity_poly.pdbx_seq_one_letter_code
_entity_poly.pdbx_strand_id
1 'polypeptide(L)'
;MKIIQKYKAIGGLALLILFGAVITACSFDEQVDPNRPSLAGVLTDASQNQLNNLVVGVESAMRNSLPIQTTGSGTMARELYLFDADPRNTQDLLGANGISLDNNSFYSTAPWGGRYVSIKNANILLESVENTEQVTDTQKAGYRGYAKTIIAFELIEVLKSYNRARIDVADPDNLGPILEFDAALAAVRSLLDEALTDLNGAGAEFAFPLAGFSGFDTPSGFAEFN
;
A
#
# COMPACT_ATOMS: atom_id res chain seq x y z
N MET A 1 12.09 68.00 5.81
CA MET A 1 11.87 66.76 6.61
C MET A 1 10.62 65.95 6.20
N LYS A 2 9.47 66.57 5.88
CA LYS A 2 8.22 65.86 5.52
C LYS A 2 8.26 65.04 4.22
N ILE A 3 9.12 65.38 3.26
CA ILE A 3 9.23 64.68 1.97
C ILE A 3 9.90 63.30 2.13
N ILE A 4 10.93 63.20 2.97
CA ILE A 4 11.69 61.94 3.20
C ILE A 4 10.85 60.90 3.95
N GLN A 5 9.95 61.33 4.84
CA GLN A 5 9.01 60.43 5.53
C GLN A 5 7.99 59.80 4.58
N LYS A 6 7.54 60.51 3.55
CA LYS A 6 6.63 59.96 2.52
C LYS A 6 7.28 58.82 1.73
N TYR A 7 8.55 58.97 1.33
CA TYR A 7 9.25 57.90 0.58
C TYR A 7 9.54 56.66 1.44
N LYS A 8 9.81 56.83 2.74
CA LYS A 8 9.94 55.69 3.67
C LYS A 8 8.61 54.95 3.88
N ALA A 9 7.50 55.67 3.97
CA ALA A 9 6.17 55.07 4.08
C ALA A 9 5.76 54.32 2.80
N ILE A 10 6.05 54.89 1.61
CA ILE A 10 5.79 54.27 0.31
C ILE A 10 6.66 53.02 0.12
N GLY A 11 7.95 53.08 0.50
CA GLY A 11 8.86 51.93 0.44
C GLY A 11 8.45 50.79 1.38
N GLY A 12 8.00 51.11 2.60
CA GLY A 12 7.48 50.13 3.54
C GLY A 12 6.19 49.45 3.06
N LEU A 13 5.28 50.23 2.45
CA LEU A 13 4.05 49.70 1.86
C LEU A 13 4.34 48.78 0.66
N ALA A 14 5.28 49.16 -0.20
CA ALA A 14 5.70 48.34 -1.34
C ALA A 14 6.33 47.01 -0.89
N LEU A 15 7.15 47.03 0.18
CA LEU A 15 7.75 45.82 0.75
C LEU A 15 6.69 44.88 1.36
N LEU A 16 5.68 45.44 2.04
CA LEU A 16 4.56 44.69 2.60
C LEU A 16 3.66 44.06 1.53
N ILE A 17 3.40 44.78 0.43
CA ILE A 17 2.64 44.26 -0.71
C ILE A 17 3.43 43.13 -1.40
N LEU A 18 4.74 43.32 -1.58
CA LEU A 18 5.61 42.31 -2.18
C LEU A 18 5.70 41.05 -1.31
N PHE A 19 5.82 41.22 0.01
CA PHE A 19 5.84 40.11 0.97
C PHE A 19 4.49 39.38 0.99
N GLY A 20 3.36 40.12 0.96
CA GLY A 20 2.02 39.53 0.84
C GLY A 20 1.85 38.69 -0.42
N ALA A 21 2.35 39.18 -1.56
CA ALA A 21 2.28 38.46 -2.84
C ALA A 21 3.10 37.17 -2.86
N VAL A 22 4.24 37.12 -2.14
CA VAL A 22 5.08 35.90 -2.03
C VAL A 22 4.40 34.82 -1.19
N ILE A 23 3.61 35.20 -0.17
CA ILE A 23 2.91 34.23 0.70
C ILE A 23 1.69 33.61 -0.03
N THR A 24 1.05 34.35 -0.94
CA THR A 24 -0.11 33.84 -1.70
C THR A 24 0.25 33.14 -3.01
N ALA A 25 1.51 33.23 -3.46
CA ALA A 25 1.96 32.64 -4.73
C ALA A 25 2.36 31.16 -4.63
N CYS A 26 2.28 30.56 -3.44
CA CYS A 26 2.46 29.12 -3.23
C CYS A 26 1.12 28.48 -2.83
N SER A 27 0.13 28.51 -3.72
CA SER A 27 -0.91 27.47 -3.70
C SER A 27 -0.51 26.43 -4.75
N PHE A 28 -0.17 25.22 -4.29
CA PHE A 28 -0.13 24.07 -5.19
C PHE A 28 -1.58 23.75 -5.54
N ASP A 29 -1.96 24.00 -6.79
CA ASP A 29 -3.23 23.47 -7.28
C ASP A 29 -3.16 21.95 -7.20
N GLU A 30 -4.22 21.34 -6.66
CA GLU A 30 -4.34 19.89 -6.59
C GLU A 30 -4.38 19.34 -8.03
N GLN A 31 -3.26 18.75 -8.46
CA GLN A 31 -3.17 18.13 -9.78
C GLN A 31 -3.94 16.82 -9.75
N VAL A 32 -5.06 16.78 -10.47
CA VAL A 32 -5.77 15.55 -10.76
C VAL A 32 -4.89 14.73 -11.69
N ASP A 33 -4.38 13.60 -11.21
CA ASP A 33 -3.63 12.65 -12.04
C ASP A 33 -4.57 12.15 -13.16
N PRO A 34 -4.34 12.52 -14.44
CA PRO A 34 -5.23 12.12 -15.52
C PRO A 34 -5.14 10.62 -15.82
N ASN A 35 -4.14 9.93 -15.28
CA ASN A 35 -3.87 8.52 -15.51
C ASN A 35 -4.30 7.62 -14.35
N ARG A 36 -4.78 8.18 -13.23
CA ARG A 36 -5.24 7.42 -12.07
C ARG A 36 -6.68 7.79 -11.70
N PRO A 37 -7.54 6.82 -11.36
CA PRO A 37 -8.85 7.11 -10.79
C PRO A 37 -8.70 8.03 -9.57
N SER A 38 -9.62 8.99 -9.41
CA SER A 38 -9.58 9.89 -8.27
C SER A 38 -9.83 9.10 -6.98
N LEU A 39 -8.97 9.29 -5.98
CA LEU A 39 -9.14 8.67 -4.67
C LEU A 39 -10.46 9.13 -4.03
N ALA A 40 -10.76 10.42 -4.13
CA ALA A 40 -12.03 10.99 -3.67
C ALA A 40 -13.26 10.30 -4.31
N GLY A 41 -13.16 9.88 -5.58
CA GLY A 41 -14.26 9.24 -6.30
C GLY A 41 -14.56 7.81 -5.87
N VAL A 42 -13.62 7.14 -5.19
CA VAL A 42 -13.85 5.81 -4.60
C VAL A 42 -14.05 5.86 -3.08
N LEU A 43 -13.63 6.92 -2.41
CA LEU A 43 -13.83 7.08 -0.96
C LEU A 43 -15.20 7.65 -0.59
N THR A 44 -15.98 8.14 -1.56
CA THR A 44 -17.34 8.67 -1.34
C THR A 44 -18.35 7.90 -2.18
N ASP A 45 -19.19 7.09 -1.54
CA ASP A 45 -20.30 6.33 -2.15
C ASP A 45 -19.90 5.52 -3.40
N ALA A 46 -18.82 4.74 -3.29
CA ALA A 46 -18.34 3.90 -4.39
C ALA A 46 -19.40 2.91 -4.87
N SER A 47 -19.63 2.88 -6.18
CA SER A 47 -20.42 1.82 -6.82
C SER A 47 -19.74 0.45 -6.67
N GLN A 48 -20.53 -0.63 -6.76
CA GLN A 48 -19.99 -2.00 -6.73
C GLN A 48 -18.90 -2.22 -7.79
N ASN A 49 -19.02 -1.63 -8.99
CA ASN A 49 -17.98 -1.72 -10.02
C ASN A 49 -16.68 -1.03 -9.62
N GLN A 50 -16.74 0.10 -8.91
CA GLN A 50 -15.54 0.76 -8.38
C GLN A 50 -14.86 -0.09 -7.30
N LEU A 51 -15.64 -0.70 -6.40
CA LEU A 51 -15.12 -1.66 -5.42
C LEU A 51 -14.45 -2.87 -6.11
N ASN A 52 -15.09 -3.43 -7.15
CA ASN A 52 -14.52 -4.54 -7.92
C ASN A 52 -13.21 -4.15 -8.62
N ASN A 53 -13.12 -2.92 -9.13
CA ASN A 53 -11.87 -2.42 -9.71
C ASN A 53 -10.77 -2.24 -8.66
N LEU A 54 -11.11 -1.89 -7.42
CA LEU A 54 -10.16 -1.86 -6.31
C LEU A 54 -9.65 -3.27 -5.98
N VAL A 55 -10.52 -4.29 -5.97
CA VAL A 55 -10.11 -5.71 -5.83
C VAL A 55 -9.07 -6.08 -6.89
N VAL A 56 -9.34 -5.82 -8.18
CA VAL A 56 -8.39 -6.06 -9.27
C VAL A 56 -7.08 -5.27 -9.08
N GLY A 57 -7.18 -4.03 -8.59
CA GLY A 57 -6.02 -3.20 -8.26
C GLY A 57 -5.15 -3.77 -7.14
N VAL A 58 -5.77 -4.42 -6.14
CA VAL A 58 -5.07 -5.19 -5.10
C VAL A 58 -4.36 -6.39 -5.74
N GLU A 59 -5.07 -7.25 -6.47
CA GLU A 59 -4.49 -8.46 -7.09
C GLU A 59 -3.35 -8.16 -8.06
N SER A 60 -3.46 -7.04 -8.80
CA SER A 60 -2.39 -6.55 -9.65
C SER A 60 -1.17 -6.15 -8.84
N ALA A 61 -1.37 -5.38 -7.76
CA ALA A 61 -0.30 -4.92 -6.89
C ALA A 61 0.41 -6.06 -6.14
N MET A 62 -0.30 -7.15 -5.77
CA MET A 62 0.31 -8.33 -5.17
C MET A 62 1.48 -8.88 -6.01
N ARG A 63 1.38 -8.79 -7.34
CA ARG A 63 2.40 -9.31 -8.28
C ARG A 63 3.63 -8.40 -8.40
N ASN A 64 3.54 -7.15 -7.94
CA ASN A 64 4.67 -6.21 -7.98
C ASN A 64 5.85 -6.79 -7.22
N SER A 65 7.05 -6.72 -7.81
CA SER A 65 8.31 -7.15 -7.20
C SER A 65 8.37 -8.62 -6.75
N LEU A 66 7.33 -9.43 -6.98
CA LEU A 66 7.34 -10.86 -6.67
C LEU A 66 8.46 -11.61 -7.40
N PRO A 67 8.77 -11.33 -8.69
CA PRO A 67 9.93 -11.93 -9.34
C PRO A 67 11.24 -11.59 -8.64
N ILE A 68 11.44 -10.33 -8.23
CA ILE A 68 12.64 -9.88 -7.53
C ILE A 68 12.77 -10.55 -6.15
N GLN A 69 11.66 -10.63 -5.40
CA GLN A 69 11.64 -11.28 -4.10
C GLN A 69 11.96 -12.78 -4.23
N THR A 70 11.39 -13.45 -5.23
CA THR A 70 11.59 -14.87 -5.50
C THR A 70 13.03 -15.16 -5.93
N THR A 71 13.57 -14.42 -6.89
CA THR A 71 14.95 -14.64 -7.35
C THR A 71 15.96 -14.25 -6.29
N GLY A 72 15.71 -13.16 -5.55
CA GLY A 72 16.54 -12.72 -4.44
C GLY A 72 16.64 -13.78 -3.34
N SER A 73 15.49 -14.22 -2.82
CA SER A 73 15.43 -15.27 -1.79
C SER A 73 15.94 -16.62 -2.27
N GLY A 74 15.61 -17.04 -3.50
CA GLY A 74 16.11 -18.27 -4.09
C GLY A 74 17.63 -18.29 -4.28
N THR A 75 18.22 -17.15 -4.66
CA THR A 75 19.68 -17.00 -4.75
C THR A 75 20.34 -17.10 -3.38
N MET A 76 19.81 -16.40 -2.37
CA MET A 76 20.32 -16.48 -0.99
C MET A 76 20.20 -17.90 -0.40
N ALA A 77 19.11 -18.61 -0.73
CA ALA A 77 18.89 -20.00 -0.33
C ALA A 77 19.72 -21.02 -1.13
N ARG A 78 20.40 -20.59 -2.22
CA ARG A 78 21.13 -21.43 -3.18
C ARG A 78 20.26 -22.44 -3.93
N GLU A 79 18.99 -22.11 -4.16
CA GLU A 79 18.07 -22.95 -4.97
C GLU A 79 18.06 -22.56 -6.45
N LEU A 80 18.44 -21.32 -6.76
CA LEU A 80 18.62 -20.82 -8.12
C LEU A 80 19.79 -19.83 -8.17
N TYR A 81 20.27 -19.54 -9.39
CA TYR A 81 21.25 -18.49 -9.64
C TYR A 81 20.76 -17.64 -10.82
N LEU A 82 20.67 -16.33 -10.62
CA LEU A 82 20.35 -15.39 -11.69
C LEU A 82 21.64 -14.85 -12.31
N PHE A 83 21.92 -15.27 -13.54
CA PHE A 83 23.04 -14.76 -14.33
C PHE A 83 22.54 -13.74 -15.35
N ASP A 84 22.74 -12.46 -15.06
CA ASP A 84 22.45 -11.35 -15.95
C ASP A 84 23.57 -10.29 -15.92
N ALA A 85 23.32 -9.11 -16.48
CA ALA A 85 24.31 -8.04 -16.53
C ALA A 85 24.52 -7.33 -15.18
N ASP A 86 23.68 -7.58 -14.17
CA ASP A 86 23.80 -6.95 -12.85
C ASP A 86 24.66 -7.83 -11.93
N PRO A 87 25.91 -7.40 -11.61
CA PRO A 87 26.81 -8.22 -10.80
C PRO A 87 26.26 -8.51 -9.41
N ARG A 88 25.34 -7.69 -8.88
CA ARG A 88 24.78 -7.86 -7.53
C ARG A 88 23.98 -9.16 -7.39
N ASN A 89 23.43 -9.68 -8.49
CA ASN A 89 22.74 -10.97 -8.51
C ASN A 89 23.68 -12.16 -8.25
N THR A 90 24.97 -12.03 -8.56
CA THR A 90 25.97 -13.08 -8.36
C THR A 90 27.02 -12.73 -7.31
N GLN A 91 26.99 -11.50 -6.77
CA GLN A 91 27.91 -11.01 -5.76
C GLN A 91 27.19 -10.77 -4.44
N ASP A 92 26.43 -9.68 -4.34
CA ASP A 92 25.75 -9.25 -3.11
C ASP A 92 24.86 -10.34 -2.52
N LEU A 93 23.95 -10.90 -3.32
CA LEU A 93 22.99 -11.92 -2.87
C LEU A 93 23.66 -13.24 -2.42
N LEU A 94 24.88 -13.50 -2.89
CA LEU A 94 25.67 -14.67 -2.49
C LEU A 94 26.68 -14.37 -1.38
N GLY A 95 26.75 -13.10 -0.92
CA GLY A 95 27.69 -12.66 0.10
C GLY A 95 29.15 -12.73 -0.36
N ALA A 96 29.41 -12.49 -1.65
CA ALA A 96 30.76 -12.52 -2.20
C ALA A 96 31.69 -11.59 -1.40
N ASN A 97 32.89 -12.07 -1.07
CA ASN A 97 33.87 -11.32 -0.27
C ASN A 97 33.35 -10.81 1.09
N GLY A 98 32.31 -11.44 1.65
CA GLY A 98 31.71 -11.04 2.93
C GLY A 98 30.79 -9.82 2.84
N ILE A 99 30.31 -9.47 1.64
CA ILE A 99 29.30 -8.42 1.45
C ILE A 99 28.04 -8.79 2.25
N SER A 100 27.48 -7.80 2.94
CA SER A 100 26.17 -7.86 3.57
C SER A 100 25.15 -7.11 2.72
N LEU A 101 23.88 -7.53 2.78
CA LEU A 101 22.81 -6.86 2.05
C LEU A 101 22.62 -5.43 2.57
N ASP A 102 22.53 -4.48 1.64
CA ASP A 102 22.20 -3.09 1.95
C ASP A 102 20.67 -2.87 2.01
N ASN A 103 20.26 -1.67 2.41
CA ASN A 103 18.86 -1.25 2.48
C ASN A 103 18.44 -0.30 1.32
N ASN A 104 19.21 -0.22 0.24
CA ASN A 104 18.97 0.70 -0.88
C ASN A 104 18.97 0.02 -2.26
N SER A 105 19.35 -1.24 -2.33
CA SER A 105 19.35 -2.07 -3.52
C SER A 105 17.94 -2.57 -3.85
N PHE A 106 17.73 -2.87 -5.13
CA PHE A 106 16.42 -3.25 -5.65
C PHE A 106 15.89 -4.54 -5.00
N TYR A 107 16.75 -5.50 -4.68
CA TYR A 107 16.38 -6.76 -4.02
C TYR A 107 15.92 -6.55 -2.57
N SER A 108 16.32 -5.45 -1.92
CA SER A 108 15.91 -5.09 -0.56
C SER A 108 14.74 -4.12 -0.53
N THR A 109 14.64 -3.20 -1.48
CA THR A 109 13.65 -2.11 -1.46
C THR A 109 12.38 -2.43 -2.27
N ALA A 110 12.53 -3.13 -3.41
CA ALA A 110 11.41 -3.40 -4.29
C ALA A 110 10.39 -4.37 -3.67
N PRO A 111 10.78 -5.46 -2.97
CA PRO A 111 9.80 -6.32 -2.29
C PRO A 111 9.04 -5.56 -1.21
N TRP A 112 9.73 -4.87 -0.29
CA TRP A 112 9.09 -4.02 0.73
C TRP A 112 8.08 -3.06 0.12
N GLY A 113 8.48 -2.25 -0.86
CA GLY A 113 7.58 -1.29 -1.51
C GLY A 113 6.41 -1.97 -2.22
N GLY A 114 6.65 -3.09 -2.90
CA GLY A 114 5.61 -3.86 -3.59
C GLY A 114 4.51 -4.34 -2.65
N ARG A 115 4.89 -4.91 -1.50
CA ARG A 115 3.93 -5.39 -0.51
C ARG A 115 3.08 -4.26 0.08
N TYR A 116 3.72 -3.14 0.45
CA TYR A 116 3.01 -2.00 1.02
C TYR A 116 2.11 -1.25 0.02
N VAL A 117 2.39 -1.32 -1.28
CA VAL A 117 1.45 -0.83 -2.32
C VAL A 117 0.19 -1.69 -2.37
N SER A 118 0.33 -3.02 -2.29
CA SER A 118 -0.81 -3.94 -2.21
C SER A 118 -1.66 -3.68 -0.96
N ILE A 119 -1.01 -3.57 0.20
CA ILE A 119 -1.64 -3.23 1.49
C ILE A 119 -2.38 -1.88 1.41
N LYS A 120 -1.77 -0.85 0.80
CA LYS A 120 -2.42 0.45 0.62
C LYS A 120 -3.69 0.35 -0.22
N ASN A 121 -3.66 -0.39 -1.33
CA ASN A 121 -4.85 -0.59 -2.16
C ASN A 121 -5.96 -1.33 -1.40
N ALA A 122 -5.60 -2.31 -0.56
CA ALA A 122 -6.54 -3.04 0.26
C ALA A 122 -7.15 -2.17 1.39
N ASN A 123 -6.36 -1.28 2.00
CA ASN A 123 -6.87 -0.29 2.95
C ASN A 123 -7.83 0.70 2.29
N ILE A 124 -7.54 1.16 1.07
CA ILE A 124 -8.47 2.01 0.30
C ILE A 124 -9.78 1.25 0.03
N LEU A 125 -9.72 -0.04 -0.31
CA LEU A 125 -10.91 -0.87 -0.46
C LEU A 125 -11.71 -0.96 0.84
N LEU A 126 -11.05 -1.19 1.99
CA LEU A 126 -11.72 -1.21 3.30
C LEU A 126 -12.45 0.11 3.57
N GLU A 127 -11.78 1.25 3.36
CA GLU A 127 -12.38 2.57 3.56
C GLU A 127 -13.55 2.83 2.60
N SER A 128 -13.39 2.50 1.31
CA SER A 128 -14.44 2.61 0.30
C SER A 128 -15.69 1.78 0.63
N VAL A 129 -15.52 0.59 1.19
CA VAL A 129 -16.61 -0.33 1.59
C VAL A 129 -17.42 0.23 2.75
N GLU A 130 -16.77 0.90 3.69
CA GLU A 130 -17.44 1.54 4.82
C GLU A 130 -18.17 2.83 4.40
N ASN A 131 -17.66 3.54 3.39
CA ASN A 131 -18.20 4.82 2.92
C ASN A 131 -19.21 4.70 1.76
N THR A 132 -19.86 3.55 1.57
CA THR A 132 -20.84 3.33 0.49
C THR A 132 -22.12 2.65 0.97
N GLU A 133 -23.24 2.99 0.36
CA GLU A 133 -24.54 2.30 0.53
C GLU A 133 -24.91 1.46 -0.70
N GLN A 134 -24.05 1.42 -1.73
CA GLN A 134 -24.32 0.76 -3.01
C GLN A 134 -24.21 -0.78 -2.97
N VAL A 135 -23.77 -1.34 -1.84
CA VAL A 135 -23.64 -2.79 -1.62
C VAL A 135 -24.23 -3.19 -0.27
N THR A 136 -24.77 -4.40 -0.20
CA THR A 136 -25.38 -4.95 1.03
C THR A 136 -24.33 -5.31 2.08
N ASP A 137 -24.72 -5.40 3.34
CA ASP A 137 -23.81 -5.78 4.44
C ASP A 137 -23.14 -7.14 4.21
N THR A 138 -23.86 -8.10 3.64
CA THR A 138 -23.31 -9.40 3.24
C THR A 138 -22.21 -9.26 2.18
N GLN A 139 -22.38 -8.36 1.21
CA GLN A 139 -21.35 -8.09 0.20
C GLN A 139 -20.17 -7.33 0.80
N LYS A 140 -20.41 -6.35 1.68
CA LYS A 140 -19.37 -5.63 2.43
C LYS A 140 -18.49 -6.59 3.22
N ALA A 141 -19.08 -7.56 3.90
CA ALA A 141 -18.36 -8.61 4.62
C ALA A 141 -17.42 -9.39 3.68
N GLY A 142 -17.86 -9.71 2.46
CA GLY A 142 -17.00 -10.34 1.44
C GLY A 142 -15.79 -9.48 1.06
N TYR A 143 -15.97 -8.18 0.81
CA TYR A 143 -14.85 -7.28 0.49
C TYR A 143 -13.89 -7.11 1.67
N ARG A 144 -14.41 -6.98 2.90
CA ARG A 144 -13.57 -6.87 4.10
C ARG A 144 -12.76 -8.13 4.36
N GLY A 145 -13.39 -9.29 4.26
CA GLY A 145 -12.75 -10.59 4.41
C GLY A 145 -11.59 -10.76 3.42
N TYR A 146 -11.85 -10.49 2.14
CA TYR A 146 -10.83 -10.47 1.10
C TYR A 146 -9.69 -9.49 1.43
N ALA A 147 -10.00 -8.21 1.68
CA ALA A 147 -8.99 -7.18 1.89
C ALA A 147 -8.09 -7.47 3.10
N LYS A 148 -8.67 -7.88 4.23
CA LYS A 148 -7.92 -8.22 5.45
C LYS A 148 -7.04 -9.46 5.25
N THR A 149 -7.54 -10.49 4.54
CA THR A 149 -6.74 -11.67 4.19
C THR A 149 -5.53 -11.28 3.36
N ILE A 150 -5.71 -10.43 2.33
CA ILE A 150 -4.59 -9.99 1.49
C ILE A 150 -3.61 -9.12 2.28
N ILE A 151 -4.08 -8.20 3.13
CA ILE A 151 -3.20 -7.41 4.01
C ILE A 151 -2.34 -8.35 4.88
N ALA A 152 -2.96 -9.35 5.50
CA ALA A 152 -2.25 -10.34 6.30
C ALA A 152 -1.22 -11.14 5.47
N PHE A 153 -1.59 -11.61 4.28
CA PHE A 153 -0.68 -12.32 3.36
C PHE A 153 0.54 -11.46 2.98
N GLU A 154 0.31 -10.21 2.59
CA GLU A 154 1.39 -9.28 2.21
C GLU A 154 2.32 -8.99 3.39
N LEU A 155 1.78 -8.88 4.61
CA LEU A 155 2.57 -8.74 5.84
C LEU A 155 3.36 -10.01 6.18
N ILE A 156 2.83 -11.21 5.92
CA ILE A 156 3.58 -12.47 6.06
C ILE A 156 4.80 -12.45 5.14
N GLU A 157 4.64 -12.03 3.88
CA GLU A 157 5.75 -11.92 2.94
C GLU A 157 6.79 -10.88 3.38
N VAL A 158 6.38 -9.75 3.98
CA VAL A 158 7.29 -8.79 4.62
C VAL A 158 8.04 -9.44 5.79
N LEU A 159 7.34 -10.14 6.68
CA LEU A 159 7.97 -10.77 7.85
C LEU A 159 8.98 -11.85 7.45
N LYS A 160 8.67 -12.65 6.42
CA LYS A 160 9.59 -13.65 5.87
C LYS A 160 10.89 -13.03 5.36
N SER A 161 10.84 -11.85 4.74
CA SER A 161 12.01 -11.20 4.14
C SER A 161 12.78 -10.30 5.10
N TYR A 162 12.11 -9.65 6.06
CA TYR A 162 12.70 -8.58 6.87
C TYR A 162 12.65 -8.81 8.38
N ASN A 163 11.96 -9.85 8.84
CA ASN A 163 11.76 -10.19 10.26
C ASN A 163 11.05 -9.11 11.11
N ARG A 164 10.48 -8.09 10.47
CA ARG A 164 9.76 -6.98 11.09
C ARG A 164 8.84 -6.33 10.08
N ALA A 165 7.76 -5.72 10.54
CA ALA A 165 6.79 -5.07 9.68
C ALA A 165 6.16 -3.87 10.38
N ARG A 166 5.76 -2.87 9.60
CA ARG A 166 4.83 -1.82 10.03
C ARG A 166 3.41 -2.28 9.76
N ILE A 167 2.60 -2.38 10.81
CA ILE A 167 1.20 -2.87 10.69
C ILE A 167 0.24 -1.71 10.47
N ASP A 168 0.37 -0.65 11.27
CA ASP A 168 -0.48 0.53 11.20
C ASP A 168 -0.01 1.46 10.07
N VAL A 169 -0.64 1.29 8.90
CA VAL A 169 -0.32 1.99 7.64
C VAL A 169 -1.55 2.47 6.87
N ALA A 170 -2.74 2.43 7.48
CA ALA A 170 -3.97 2.89 6.84
C ALA A 170 -3.96 4.42 6.67
N ASP A 171 -3.44 5.14 7.68
CA ASP A 171 -3.24 6.59 7.61
C ASP A 171 -1.79 6.92 7.18
N PRO A 172 -1.56 7.43 5.96
CA PRO A 172 -0.22 7.75 5.48
C PRO A 172 0.43 8.93 6.21
N ASP A 173 -0.35 9.80 6.85
CA ASP A 173 0.15 10.95 7.59
C ASP A 173 0.51 10.59 9.04
N ASN A 174 0.00 9.46 9.56
CA ASN A 174 0.18 9.00 10.93
C ASN A 174 0.56 7.52 11.03
N LEU A 175 1.66 7.13 10.38
CA LEU A 175 2.15 5.75 10.38
C LEU A 175 2.61 5.27 11.78
N GLY A 176 2.04 4.18 12.29
CA GLY A 176 2.48 3.54 13.54
C GLY A 176 3.87 2.87 13.44
N PRO A 177 4.49 2.43 14.55
CA PRO A 177 5.88 1.98 14.55
C PRO A 177 6.12 0.68 13.75
N ILE A 178 7.39 0.42 13.41
CA ILE A 178 7.80 -0.92 12.94
C ILE A 178 7.82 -1.86 14.14
N LEU A 179 7.12 -2.98 14.05
CA LEU A 179 7.06 -4.02 15.05
C LEU A 179 8.05 -5.15 14.71
N GLU A 180 8.67 -5.71 15.74
CA GLU A 180 9.50 -6.92 15.63
C GLU A 180 8.63 -8.17 15.38
N PHE A 181 9.27 -9.24 14.90
CA PHE A 181 8.61 -10.44 14.37
C PHE A 181 7.42 -10.95 15.18
N ASP A 182 7.60 -11.20 16.48
CA ASP A 182 6.55 -11.83 17.30
C ASP A 182 5.31 -10.93 17.46
N ALA A 183 5.52 -9.62 17.67
CA ALA A 183 4.43 -8.67 17.80
C ALA A 183 3.72 -8.44 16.45
N ALA A 184 4.49 -8.35 15.37
CA ALA A 184 3.93 -8.24 14.02
C ALA A 184 3.14 -9.49 13.63
N LEU A 185 3.65 -10.69 13.92
CA LEU A 185 2.98 -11.96 13.64
C LEU A 185 1.70 -12.12 14.47
N ALA A 186 1.69 -11.66 15.72
CA ALA A 186 0.47 -11.62 16.53
C ALA A 186 -0.60 -10.73 15.90
N ALA A 187 -0.21 -9.54 15.39
CA ALA A 187 -1.13 -8.65 14.68
C ALA A 187 -1.65 -9.27 13.36
N VAL A 188 -0.79 -9.96 12.60
CA VAL A 188 -1.19 -10.70 11.40
C VAL A 188 -2.23 -11.77 11.72
N ARG A 189 -2.06 -12.54 12.81
CA ARG A 189 -3.05 -13.54 13.22
C ARG A 189 -4.40 -12.91 13.57
N SER A 190 -4.39 -11.78 14.29
CA SER A 190 -5.62 -11.03 14.59
C SER A 190 -6.33 -10.59 13.31
N LEU A 191 -5.58 -10.12 12.30
CA LEU A 191 -6.15 -9.75 11.00
C LEU A 191 -6.78 -10.94 10.28
N LEU A 192 -6.17 -12.13 10.34
CA LEU A 192 -6.72 -13.36 9.75
C LEU A 192 -7.99 -13.83 10.50
N ASP A 193 -8.05 -13.70 11.82
CA ASP A 193 -9.25 -14.03 12.61
C ASP A 193 -10.42 -13.08 12.28
N GLU A 194 -10.12 -11.79 12.12
CA GLU A 194 -11.10 -10.79 11.67
C GLU A 194 -11.56 -11.05 10.23
N ALA A 195 -10.62 -11.37 9.33
CA ALA A 195 -10.92 -11.72 7.95
C ALA A 195 -11.84 -12.95 7.89
N LEU A 196 -11.54 -13.99 8.67
CA LEU A 196 -12.37 -15.19 8.75
C LEU A 196 -13.77 -14.86 9.26
N THR A 197 -13.89 -13.96 10.24
CA THR A 197 -15.19 -13.50 10.74
C THR A 197 -16.00 -12.81 9.64
N ASP A 198 -15.36 -11.93 8.86
CA ASP A 198 -15.97 -11.26 7.71
C ASP A 198 -16.34 -12.25 6.59
N LEU A 199 -15.48 -13.22 6.28
CA LEU A 199 -15.75 -14.26 5.27
C LEU A 199 -16.92 -15.17 5.67
N ASN A 200 -17.06 -15.52 6.94
CA ASN A 200 -18.21 -16.27 7.45
C ASN A 200 -19.53 -15.46 7.41
N GLY A 201 -19.44 -14.13 7.44
CA GLY A 201 -20.56 -13.22 7.24
C GLY A 201 -20.86 -12.91 5.77
N ALA A 202 -19.95 -13.29 4.87
CA ALA A 202 -20.15 -13.17 3.43
C ALA A 202 -21.03 -14.31 2.93
N GLY A 203 -21.85 -14.04 1.92
CA GLY A 203 -22.83 -14.99 1.38
C GLY A 203 -22.18 -16.21 0.71
N ALA A 204 -22.94 -16.90 -0.14
CA ALA A 204 -22.39 -18.05 -0.87
C ALA A 204 -21.36 -17.66 -1.96
N GLU A 205 -21.42 -16.42 -2.45
CA GLU A 205 -20.65 -15.93 -3.59
C GLU A 205 -20.11 -14.52 -3.30
N PHE A 206 -18.94 -14.19 -3.86
CA PHE A 206 -18.42 -12.81 -3.81
C PHE A 206 -19.17 -11.89 -4.79
N ALA A 207 -19.24 -10.60 -4.46
CA ALA A 207 -19.80 -9.56 -5.34
C ALA A 207 -18.82 -9.06 -6.42
N PHE A 208 -17.63 -9.66 -6.44
CA PHE A 208 -16.49 -9.31 -7.27
C PHE A 208 -15.86 -10.57 -7.84
N PRO A 209 -15.25 -10.49 -9.04
CA PRO A 209 -14.43 -11.56 -9.57
C PRO A 209 -13.07 -11.61 -8.86
N LEU A 210 -12.47 -12.80 -8.79
CA LEU A 210 -11.10 -13.03 -8.32
C LEU A 210 -10.24 -13.63 -9.45
N ALA A 211 -9.02 -13.13 -9.61
CA ALA A 211 -8.06 -13.56 -10.62
C ALA A 211 -6.82 -14.22 -10.01
N GLY A 212 -6.75 -15.55 -10.13
CA GLY A 212 -5.65 -16.36 -9.60
C GLY A 212 -6.03 -17.21 -8.38
N PHE A 213 -7.31 -17.18 -7.98
CA PHE A 213 -7.87 -17.92 -6.84
C PHE A 213 -8.79 -19.07 -7.29
N SER A 214 -8.43 -19.79 -8.36
CA SER A 214 -9.25 -20.92 -8.83
C SER A 214 -9.42 -21.97 -7.74
N GLY A 215 -10.67 -22.29 -7.39
CA GLY A 215 -11.00 -23.20 -6.28
C GLY A 215 -11.10 -22.52 -4.91
N PHE A 216 -10.75 -21.23 -4.84
CA PHE A 216 -10.82 -20.39 -3.65
C PHE A 216 -11.64 -19.10 -3.94
N ASP A 217 -12.49 -19.11 -4.97
CA ASP A 217 -13.21 -17.95 -5.52
C ASP A 217 -14.62 -17.73 -4.94
N THR A 218 -14.94 -18.43 -3.86
CA THR A 218 -16.15 -18.19 -3.02
C THR A 218 -15.72 -17.82 -1.61
N PRO A 219 -16.57 -17.20 -0.77
CA PRO A 219 -16.20 -16.91 0.62
C PRO A 219 -15.76 -18.15 1.41
N SER A 220 -16.45 -19.27 1.23
CA SER A 220 -16.06 -20.54 1.87
C SER A 220 -14.73 -21.09 1.37
N GLY A 221 -14.48 -21.04 0.06
CA GLY A 221 -13.19 -21.46 -0.50
C GLY A 221 -12.08 -20.52 -0.05
N PHE A 222 -12.28 -19.20 -0.13
CA PHE A 222 -11.29 -18.22 0.28
C PHE A 222 -10.99 -18.28 1.78
N ALA A 223 -11.92 -18.73 2.62
CA ALA A 223 -11.66 -19.03 4.03
C ALA A 223 -10.72 -20.23 4.26
N GLU A 224 -10.54 -21.12 3.28
CA GLU A 224 -9.48 -22.15 3.33
C GLU A 224 -8.11 -21.58 2.94
N PHE A 225 -8.09 -20.52 2.12
CA PHE A 225 -6.87 -19.80 1.79
C PHE A 225 -6.40 -18.90 2.95
N ASN A 226 -7.34 -18.29 3.67
CA ASN A 226 -7.12 -17.47 4.87
C ASN A 226 -6.68 -18.30 6.08
#